data_AF-A0A7S1U7N0-F1
#
_entry.id   AF-A0A7S1U7N0-F1
#
_cell.length_a   1.000
_cell.length_b   1.000
_cell.length_c   1.000
_cell.angle_alpha   90.00
_cell.angle_beta   90.00
_cell.angle_gamma   90.00
#
_symmetry.space_group_name_H-M   'P 1'
#
loop_
_entity.id
_entity.type
_entity.pdbx_description
1 polymer ?
#
loop_
_entity_poly.entity_id
_entity_poly.type
_entity_poly.pdbx_seq_one_letter_code
_entity_poly.pdbx_strand_id
1 'polypeptide(L)'
;DEATLLKSMRLLTICALANEKDVLSYADVARVLKVGEDEVETWIVNAISAGLLEARLDQLERTVAIQSVAFRHFGRDQWLILQERLGTWKTNVGSMMEKLRAAKAEQDARE
;
A
#
# COMPACT_ATOMS: atom_id res chain seq x y z
N ASP A 1 -23.39 11.81 16.04
CA ASP A 1 -22.78 10.88 17.01
C ASP A 1 -21.27 11.02 17.09
N GLU A 2 -20.80 11.49 18.23
CA GLU A 2 -19.38 11.74 18.54
C GLU A 2 -18.52 10.47 18.42
N ALA A 3 -19.07 9.31 18.78
CA ALA A 3 -18.41 8.01 18.66
C ALA A 3 -18.08 7.64 17.20
N THR A 4 -18.96 7.95 16.26
CA THR A 4 -18.76 7.68 14.84
C THR A 4 -17.64 8.56 14.25
N LEU A 5 -17.59 9.83 14.66
CA LEU A 5 -16.52 10.75 14.25
C LEU A 5 -15.14 10.30 14.76
N LEU A 6 -15.05 9.87 16.02
CA LEU A 6 -13.82 9.33 16.59
C LEU A 6 -13.36 8.06 15.85
N LYS A 7 -14.30 7.17 15.51
CA LYS A 7 -14.01 5.98 14.69
C LYS A 7 -13.45 6.36 13.33
N SER A 8 -14.10 7.29 12.62
CA SER A 8 -13.65 7.76 11.31
C SER A 8 -12.28 8.45 11.38
N MET A 9 -12.02 9.27 12.40
CA MET A 9 -10.69 9.89 12.59
C MET A 9 -9.62 8.83 12.78
N ARG A 10 -9.84 7.85 13.67
CA ARG A 10 -8.89 6.76 13.95
C ARG A 10 -8.56 5.94 12.71
N LEU A 11 -9.57 5.56 11.93
CA LEU A 11 -9.37 4.83 10.68
C LEU A 11 -8.55 5.63 9.66
N LEU A 12 -8.83 6.93 9.51
CA LEU A 12 -8.08 7.77 8.58
C LEU A 12 -6.65 8.06 9.08
N THR A 13 -6.41 8.06 10.39
CA THR A 13 -5.07 8.18 10.96
C THR A 13 -4.23 6.94 10.66
N ILE A 14 -4.83 5.73 10.71
CA ILE A 14 -4.16 4.49 10.28
C ILE A 14 -3.74 4.59 8.82
N CYS A 15 -4.63 5.06 7.94
CA CYS A 15 -4.32 5.22 6.53
C CYS A 15 -3.17 6.20 6.28
N ALA A 16 -3.12 7.30 7.04
CA ALA A 16 -2.03 8.26 6.95
C ALA A 16 -0.68 7.61 7.38
N LEU A 17 -0.69 6.83 8.46
CA LEU A 17 0.51 6.14 8.94
C LEU A 17 1.00 5.07 7.95
N ALA A 18 0.06 4.31 7.38
CA ALA A 18 0.31 3.29 6.37
C ALA A 18 0.79 3.86 5.02
N ASN A 19 0.58 5.15 4.77
CA ASN A 19 1.11 5.82 3.58
C ASN A 19 2.59 6.23 3.73
N GLU A 20 3.08 6.37 4.97
CA GLU A 20 4.47 6.79 5.23
C GLU A 20 5.42 5.59 5.40
N LYS A 21 4.91 4.44 5.85
CA LYS A 21 5.73 3.25 6.16
C LYS A 21 5.05 1.98 5.67
N ASP A 22 5.83 1.16 4.96
CA ASP A 22 5.38 -0.15 4.48
C ASP A 22 5.24 -1.19 5.61
N VAL A 23 5.97 -1.00 6.73
CA VAL A 23 5.90 -1.87 7.91
C VAL A 23 5.68 -1.03 9.16
N LEU A 24 4.64 -1.36 9.92
CA LEU A 24 4.27 -0.69 11.16
C LEU A 24 4.37 -1.66 12.34
N SER A 25 4.94 -1.19 13.45
CA SER A 25 4.91 -1.95 14.72
C SER A 25 3.59 -1.71 15.46
N TYR A 26 3.11 -2.70 16.22
CA TYR A 26 1.89 -2.53 17.02
C TYR A 26 2.03 -1.39 18.04
N ALA A 27 3.23 -1.21 18.61
CA ALA A 27 3.52 -0.12 19.54
C ALA A 27 3.39 1.27 18.89
N ASP A 28 3.86 1.43 17.65
CA ASP A 28 3.71 2.68 16.90
C ASP A 28 2.24 2.97 16.61
N VAL A 29 1.49 1.95 16.20
CA VAL A 29 0.07 2.06 15.88
C VAL A 29 -0.72 2.40 17.15
N ALA A 30 -0.51 1.69 18.26
CA ALA A 30 -1.13 1.95 19.56
C ALA A 30 -0.88 3.39 20.05
N ARG A 31 0.37 3.85 19.95
CA ARG A 31 0.76 5.21 20.34
C ARG A 31 0.05 6.28 19.53
N VAL A 32 -0.06 6.11 18.22
CA VAL A 32 -0.68 7.10 17.32
C VAL A 32 -2.19 7.12 17.48
N LEU A 33 -2.83 5.95 17.59
CA LEU A 33 -4.27 5.82 17.82
C LEU A 33 -4.71 6.15 19.25
N LYS A 34 -3.76 6.18 20.20
CA LYS A 34 -4.00 6.31 21.64
C LYS A 34 -4.96 5.25 22.15
N VAL A 35 -4.70 4.00 21.79
CA VAL A 35 -5.47 2.81 22.17
C VAL A 35 -4.54 1.77 22.79
N GLY A 36 -5.10 0.76 23.46
CA GLY A 36 -4.31 -0.36 23.95
C GLY A 36 -3.71 -1.18 22.80
N GLU A 37 -2.55 -1.82 23.01
CA GLU A 37 -1.97 -2.73 22.01
C GLU A 37 -2.94 -3.87 21.64
N ASP A 38 -3.74 -4.32 22.60
CA ASP A 38 -4.77 -5.36 22.42
C ASP A 38 -5.88 -4.94 21.44
N GLU A 39 -6.13 -3.63 21.33
CA GLU A 39 -7.18 -3.08 20.45
C GLU A 39 -6.66 -2.82 19.04
N VAL A 40 -5.34 -2.75 18.83
CA VAL A 40 -4.72 -2.40 17.54
C VAL A 40 -5.20 -3.33 16.43
N GLU A 41 -5.21 -4.63 16.70
CA GLU A 41 -5.63 -5.64 15.73
C GLU A 41 -7.09 -5.43 15.29
N THR A 42 -7.96 -5.11 16.25
CA THR A 42 -9.38 -4.81 15.96
C THR A 42 -9.51 -3.58 15.06
N TRP A 43 -8.71 -2.54 15.31
CA TRP A 43 -8.72 -1.32 14.48
C TRP A 43 -8.20 -1.57 13.06
N ILE A 44 -7.16 -2.38 12.91
CA ILE A 44 -6.59 -2.72 11.60
C ILE A 44 -7.56 -3.61 10.82
N VAL A 45 -8.15 -4.62 11.45
CA VAL A 45 -9.17 -5.48 10.80
C VAL A 45 -10.37 -4.66 10.38
N ASN A 46 -10.80 -3.69 11.18
CA ASN A 46 -11.88 -2.78 10.80
C ASN A 46 -11.52 -1.91 9.59
N ALA A 47 -10.27 -1.44 9.50
CA ALA A 47 -9.81 -0.64 8.37
C ALA A 47 -9.66 -1.47 7.08
N ILE A 48 -9.24 -2.73 7.18
CA ILE A 48 -9.23 -3.69 6.07
C ILE A 48 -10.67 -3.98 5.61
N SER A 49 -11.55 -4.25 6.57
CA SER A 49 -12.97 -4.53 6.29
C SER A 49 -13.69 -3.33 5.66
N ALA A 50 -13.27 -2.11 5.97
CA ALA A 50 -13.76 -0.88 5.36
C ALA A 50 -13.16 -0.61 3.96
N GLY A 51 -12.24 -1.45 3.47
CA GLY A 51 -11.56 -1.27 2.18
C GLY A 51 -10.57 -0.10 2.15
N LEU A 52 -10.17 0.40 3.32
CA LEU A 52 -9.27 1.55 3.42
C LEU A 52 -7.79 1.15 3.38
N LEU A 53 -7.47 -0.10 3.71
CA LEU A 53 -6.11 -0.63 3.63
C LEU A 53 -6.14 -2.12 3.29
N GLU A 54 -5.09 -2.57 2.61
CA GLU A 54 -4.76 -3.98 2.45
C GLU A 54 -3.42 -4.22 3.16
N ALA A 55 -3.40 -5.11 4.15
CA ALA A 55 -2.21 -5.40 4.92
C ALA A 55 -2.22 -6.84 5.46
N ARG A 56 -1.03 -7.33 5.79
CA ARG A 56 -0.80 -8.58 6.52
C ARG A 56 -0.35 -8.27 7.93
N LEU A 57 -0.94 -8.95 8.90
CA LEU A 57 -0.58 -8.82 10.31
C LEU A 57 0.30 -10.01 10.70
N ASP A 58 1.41 -9.72 11.36
CA ASP A 58 2.24 -10.71 12.05
C ASP A 58 2.11 -10.47 13.56
N GLN A 59 1.31 -11.31 14.20
CA GLN A 59 1.03 -11.20 15.62
C GLN A 59 2.20 -11.65 16.50
N LEU A 60 3.06 -12.55 16.00
CA LEU A 60 4.24 -13.04 16.73
C LEU A 60 5.29 -11.93 16.82
N GLU A 61 5.60 -11.31 15.68
CA GLU A 61 6.56 -10.21 15.59
C GLU A 61 5.94 -8.84 15.96
N ARG A 62 4.62 -8.79 16.20
CA ARG A 62 3.85 -7.56 16.47
C ARG A 62 4.06 -6.49 15.38
N THR A 63 3.99 -6.90 14.12
CA THR A 63 4.14 -6.02 12.96
C THR A 63 2.99 -6.13 11.97
N VAL A 64 2.82 -5.09 11.16
CA VAL A 64 1.79 -4.97 10.13
C VAL A 64 2.49 -4.55 8.85
N ALA A 65 2.47 -5.43 7.86
CA ALA A 65 3.00 -5.18 6.52
C ALA A 65 1.89 -4.64 5.61
N ILE A 66 1.99 -3.38 5.22
CA ILE A 66 1.07 -2.69 4.33
C ILE A 66 1.33 -3.14 2.89
N GLN A 67 0.27 -3.49 2.15
CA GLN A 67 0.33 -3.80 0.72
C GLN A 67 -0.22 -2.66 -0.13
N SER A 68 -1.33 -2.08 0.31
CA SER A 68 -1.98 -0.97 -0.37
C SER A 68 -2.77 -0.15 0.65
N VAL A 69 -2.88 1.15 0.43
CA VAL A 69 -3.69 2.03 1.27
C VAL A 69 -4.47 3.00 0.42
N ALA A 70 -5.71 3.28 0.82
CA ALA A 70 -6.49 4.35 0.23
C ALA A 70 -5.84 5.70 0.60
N PHE A 71 -5.46 6.48 -0.41
CA PHE A 71 -4.86 7.79 -0.20
C PHE A 71 -5.87 8.74 0.43
N ARG A 72 -5.55 9.25 1.62
CA ARG A 72 -6.35 10.29 2.29
C ARG A 72 -6.42 11.58 1.46
N HIS A 73 -5.36 11.88 0.71
CA HIS A 73 -5.29 12.99 -0.22
C HIS A 73 -4.57 12.56 -1.50
N PHE A 74 -5.24 12.73 -2.64
CA PHE A 74 -4.65 12.46 -3.95
C PHE A 74 -4.55 13.78 -4.71
N GLY A 75 -3.33 14.31 -4.82
CA GLY A 75 -3.04 15.61 -5.38
C GLY A 75 -1.98 15.55 -6.47
N ARG A 76 -1.38 16.71 -6.77
CA ARG A 76 -0.41 16.85 -7.85
C ARG A 76 0.84 15.99 -7.67
N ASP A 77 1.33 15.87 -6.44
CA ASP A 77 2.53 15.08 -6.14
C ASP A 77 2.29 13.59 -6.43
N GLN A 78 1.11 13.08 -6.07
CA GLN A 78 0.69 11.71 -6.33
C GLN A 78 0.52 11.46 -7.84
N TRP A 79 0.01 12.45 -8.58
CA TRP A 79 -0.05 12.39 -10.04
C TRP A 79 1.33 12.32 -10.70
N LEU A 80 2.30 13.10 -10.20
CA LEU A 80 3.68 13.08 -10.71
C LEU A 80 4.33 11.72 -10.48
N ILE A 81 4.18 11.14 -9.29
CA ILE A 81 4.66 9.79 -8.97
C ILE A 81 4.01 8.75 -9.91
N LEU A 82 2.70 8.86 -10.15
CA LEU A 82 1.99 7.95 -11.05
C LEU A 82 2.48 8.07 -12.49
N GLN A 83 2.72 9.29 -12.97
CA GLN A 83 3.25 9.53 -14.31
C GLN A 83 4.63 8.90 -14.49
N GLU A 84 5.52 9.06 -13.51
CA GLU A 84 6.85 8.46 -13.52
C GLU A 84 6.79 6.92 -13.53
N ARG A 85 5.94 6.33 -12.68
CA ARG A 85 5.71 4.89 -12.63
C ARG A 85 5.16 4.35 -13.96
N LEU A 86 4.19 5.04 -14.56
CA LEU A 86 3.65 4.69 -15.88
C LEU A 86 4.69 4.82 -16.98
N GLY A 87 5.52 5.86 -16.94
CA GLY A 87 6.63 6.05 -17.89
C GLY A 87 7.63 4.90 -17.81
N THR A 88 8.03 4.52 -16.59
CA THR A 88 8.91 3.36 -16.33
C THR A 88 8.28 2.08 -16.84
N TRP A 89 7.00 1.85 -16.54
CA TRP A 89 6.28 0.66 -17.00
C TRP A 89 6.20 0.58 -18.53
N LYS A 90 5.91 1.71 -19.20
CA LYS A 90 5.91 1.80 -20.66
C LYS A 90 7.26 1.42 -21.26
N THR A 91 8.36 1.94 -20.70
CA THR A 91 9.71 1.61 -21.15
C THR A 91 10.02 0.13 -20.94
N ASN A 92 9.67 -0.42 -19.78
CA ASN A 92 9.88 -1.83 -19.48
C ASN A 92 9.14 -2.75 -20.45
N VAL A 93 7.85 -2.49 -20.71
CA VAL A 93 7.05 -3.25 -21.68
C VAL A 93 7.61 -3.10 -23.10
N GLY A 94 8.03 -1.89 -23.50
CA GLY A 94 8.68 -1.65 -24.79
C GLY A 94 9.95 -2.48 -24.95
N SER A 95 10.84 -2.45 -23.96
CA SER A 95 12.09 -3.23 -23.97
C SER A 95 11.85 -4.74 -24.01
N MET A 96 10.79 -5.21 -23.35
CA MET A 96 10.42 -6.63 -23.37
C MET A 96 9.89 -7.05 -24.74
N MET A 97 9.10 -6.21 -25.40
CA MET A 97 8.64 -6.46 -26.77
C MET A 97 9.78 -6.48 -27.78
N GLU A 98 10.76 -5.58 -27.66
CA GLU A 98 11.95 -5.58 -28.52
C GLU A 98 12.76 -6.86 -28.34
N LYS A 99 13.00 -7.27 -27.09
CA LYS A 99 13.67 -8.55 -26.78
C LYS A 99 12.92 -9.74 -27.37
N LEU A 100 11.58 -9.73 -27.30
CA LEU A 100 10.74 -10.80 -27.84
C LEU A 100 10.82 -10.88 -29.38
N ARG A 101 10.87 -9.73 -30.05
CA ARG A 101 11.07 -9.65 -31.51
C ARG A 101 12.47 -10.12 -31.93
N ALA A 102 13.50 -9.71 -31.19
CA ALA A 102 14.87 -10.14 -31.45
C ALA A 102 15.03 -11.66 -31.26
N ALA A 103 14.49 -12.21 -30.15
CA ALA A 103 14.52 -13.64 -29.89
C ALA A 103 13.78 -14.45 -30.96
N LYS A 104 12.64 -13.93 -31.47
CA LYS A 104 11.90 -14.57 -32.55
C LYS A 104 12.68 -14.56 -33.88
N ALA A 105 13.33 -13.45 -34.21
CA ALA A 105 14.17 -13.34 -35.40
C ALA A 105 15.42 -14.25 -35.34
N GLU A 106 16.02 -14.44 -34.16
CA GLU A 106 17.11 -15.41 -33.96
C GLU A 106 16.65 -16.85 -34.07
N GLN A 107 15.42 -17.16 -33.66
CA GLN A 107 14.84 -18.49 -33.77
C GLN A 107 14.52 -18.82 -35.24
N ASP A 108 13.91 -17.88 -35.97
CA ASP A 108 13.64 -18.03 -37.42
C ASP A 108 14.93 -18.11 -38.25
N ALA A 109 16.05 -17.57 -37.76
CA ALA A 109 17.37 -17.69 -38.41
C ALA A 109 18.14 -18.98 -38.04
N ARG A 110 17.67 -19.72 -37.03
CA ARG A 110 18.23 -21.01 -36.61
C ARG A 110 17.53 -22.21 -37.25
N GLU A 111 16.31 -22.04 -37.73
CA GLU A 111 15.58 -22.98 -38.59
C GLU A 111 15.99 -22.82 -40.07
#